data_AF-A0A8R1DFY7-F1
#
_entry.id   AF-A0A8R1DFY7-F1
#
_cell.length_a   1.000
_cell.length_b   1.000
_cell.length_c   1.000
_cell.angle_alpha   90.00
_cell.angle_beta   90.00
_cell.angle_gamma   90.00
#
_symmetry.space_group_name_H-M   'P 1'
#
loop_
_entity.id
_entity.type
_entity.pdbx_description
1 polymer ?
#
loop_
_entity_poly.entity_id
_entity_poly.type
_entity_poly.pdbx_seq_one_letter_code
_entity_poly.pdbx_strand_id
1 'polypeptide(L)'
;MLNLANTLRSSLMSSASRSVRTLAPAVNPADQQQVQATLPDKLFSSVELEYRAHDKAVLKSYTTFLQSVCTHLDITQGRHEVLPYIRWVQPALRSKFVHKKYKLHYETRTHITKFEILNVTGSTASTFLEYIQRNIPEGVGMRVGYTELQPLPLTIQNA
;
A
#
# COMPACT_ATOMS: atom_id res chain seq x y z
N MET A 1 42.92 -61.87 2.08
CA MET A 1 41.53 -61.37 1.98
C MET A 1 41.38 -60.67 0.63
N LEU A 2 40.48 -61.20 -0.20
CA LEU A 2 39.70 -60.60 -1.31
C LEU A 2 40.35 -59.39 -2.04
N ASN A 3 40.90 -59.55 -3.25
CA ASN A 3 40.20 -59.47 -4.56
C ASN A 3 39.13 -58.35 -4.59
N LEU A 4 39.06 -57.42 -5.54
CA LEU A 4 39.14 -57.60 -6.99
C LEU A 4 39.07 -56.21 -7.65
N ALA A 5 39.86 -55.97 -8.70
CA ALA A 5 39.58 -54.90 -9.66
C ALA A 5 38.29 -55.24 -10.42
N ASN A 6 37.45 -54.23 -10.70
CA ASN A 6 36.34 -54.40 -11.64
C ASN A 6 36.26 -53.25 -12.63
N THR A 7 36.68 -53.58 -13.84
CA THR A 7 36.40 -52.92 -15.10
C THR A 7 35.05 -53.42 -15.62
N LEU A 8 34.35 -52.55 -16.37
CA LEU A 8 33.40 -52.84 -17.47
C LEU A 8 31.90 -52.54 -17.26
N ARG A 9 31.41 -51.94 -18.37
CA ARG A 9 30.07 -52.02 -18.99
C ARG A 9 29.07 -50.92 -18.63
N SER A 10 29.14 -49.88 -19.47
CA SER A 10 28.02 -49.15 -20.03
C SER A 10 26.81 -50.05 -20.34
N SER A 11 25.66 -49.70 -19.76
CA SER A 11 24.34 -50.07 -20.26
C SER A 11 23.51 -48.79 -20.42
N LEU A 12 23.22 -48.47 -21.68
CA LEU A 12 22.22 -47.46 -22.04
C LEU A 12 20.84 -48.09 -21.77
N MET A 13 20.12 -47.58 -20.78
CA MET A 13 18.68 -47.86 -20.64
C MET A 13 17.92 -46.75 -21.38
N SER A 14 17.32 -47.10 -22.52
CA SER A 14 16.36 -46.25 -23.21
C SER A 14 15.08 -46.15 -22.38
N SER A 15 14.82 -45.00 -21.76
CA SER A 15 13.50 -44.70 -21.22
C SER A 15 12.62 -44.13 -22.32
N ALA A 16 11.61 -44.89 -22.72
CA ALA A 16 10.56 -44.41 -23.60
C ALA A 16 9.75 -43.33 -22.86
N SER A 17 9.84 -42.09 -23.32
CA SER A 17 9.05 -40.96 -22.79
C SER A 17 7.60 -41.12 -23.25
N ARG A 18 6.75 -41.73 -22.43
CA ARG A 18 5.30 -41.72 -22.66
C ARG A 18 4.76 -40.36 -22.24
N SER A 19 4.60 -39.45 -23.22
CA SER A 19 3.93 -38.17 -23.00
C SER A 19 2.45 -38.42 -22.73
N VAL A 20 2.04 -38.34 -21.46
CA VAL A 20 0.64 -38.30 -21.07
C VAL A 20 0.14 -36.88 -21.31
N ARG A 21 -0.65 -36.68 -22.37
CA ARG A 21 -1.41 -35.44 -22.56
C ARG A 21 -2.55 -35.45 -21.56
N THR A 22 -2.38 -34.78 -20.43
CA THR A 22 -3.51 -34.34 -19.62
C THR A 22 -4.17 -33.18 -20.35
N LEU A 23 -5.38 -33.41 -20.87
CA LEU A 23 -6.24 -32.31 -21.33
C LEU A 23 -6.64 -31.52 -20.08
N ALA A 24 -6.04 -30.34 -19.90
CA ALA A 24 -6.54 -29.38 -18.93
C ALA A 24 -7.99 -29.02 -19.34
N PRO A 25 -8.95 -28.97 -18.40
CA PRO A 25 -10.27 -28.45 -18.73
C PRO A 25 -10.08 -26.99 -19.15
N ALA A 26 -10.51 -26.67 -20.37
CA ALA A 26 -10.61 -25.31 -20.84
C ALA A 26 -11.69 -24.61 -20.00
N VAL A 27 -11.25 -23.93 -18.94
CA VAL A 27 -12.10 -23.01 -18.18
C VAL A 27 -12.32 -21.82 -19.09
N ASN A 28 -13.52 -21.69 -19.65
CA ASN A 28 -13.93 -20.49 -20.37
C ASN A 28 -13.78 -19.28 -19.42
N PRO A 29 -13.08 -18.21 -19.81
CA PRO A 29 -12.94 -17.01 -18.96
C PRO A 29 -14.28 -16.28 -18.72
N ALA A 30 -15.37 -16.72 -19.38
CA ALA A 30 -16.72 -16.19 -19.17
C ALA A 30 -17.44 -16.75 -17.92
N ASP A 31 -17.01 -17.90 -17.39
CA ASP A 31 -17.65 -18.56 -16.24
C ASP A 31 -17.03 -18.16 -14.88
N GLN A 32 -16.07 -17.23 -14.88
CA GLN A 32 -15.64 -16.52 -13.67
C GLN A 32 -16.55 -15.34 -13.35
N GLN A 33 -17.86 -15.49 -13.55
CA GLN A 33 -18.81 -14.67 -12.83
C GLN A 33 -18.79 -15.16 -11.39
N GLN A 34 -17.86 -14.59 -10.62
CA GLN A 34 -17.82 -14.71 -9.18
C GLN A 34 -19.24 -14.43 -8.68
N VAL A 35 -19.89 -15.46 -8.15
CA VAL A 35 -21.04 -15.30 -7.27
C VAL A 35 -20.50 -14.59 -6.03
N GLN A 36 -20.40 -13.26 -6.12
CA GLN A 36 -20.18 -12.40 -4.98
C GLN A 36 -21.37 -12.66 -4.08
N ALA A 37 -21.18 -13.49 -3.05
CA ALA A 37 -22.08 -13.49 -1.91
C ALA A 37 -22.27 -12.02 -1.53
N THR A 38 -23.50 -11.54 -1.58
CA THR A 38 -23.88 -10.14 -1.36
C THR A 38 -23.68 -9.80 0.10
N LEU A 39 -22.42 -9.74 0.52
CA LEU A 39 -22.02 -9.26 1.83
C LEU A 39 -22.30 -7.75 1.83
N PRO A 40 -22.97 -7.21 2.86
CA PRO A 40 -23.23 -5.78 2.92
C PRO A 40 -21.91 -5.00 2.81
N ASP A 41 -21.93 -3.88 2.08
CA ASP A 41 -20.76 -3.03 1.93
C ASP A 41 -20.35 -2.49 3.31
N LYS A 42 -19.04 -2.31 3.49
CA LYS A 42 -18.51 -1.69 4.70
C LYS A 42 -18.89 -0.23 4.71
N LEU A 43 -19.14 0.33 5.89
CA LEU A 43 -19.43 1.74 6.04
C LEU A 43 -18.35 2.38 6.89
N PHE A 44 -17.84 3.52 6.45
CA PHE A 44 -16.85 4.30 7.18
C PHE A 44 -17.48 5.62 7.62
N SER A 45 -17.42 5.90 8.93
CA SER A 45 -17.81 7.19 9.49
C SER A 45 -16.85 8.27 9.00
N SER A 46 -15.55 7.96 9.07
CA SER A 46 -14.48 8.85 8.63
C SER A 46 -13.32 8.06 8.04
N VAL A 47 -12.69 8.64 7.02
CA VAL A 47 -11.42 8.20 6.46
C VAL A 47 -10.43 9.35 6.57
N GLU A 48 -9.41 9.15 7.40
CA GLU A 48 -8.34 10.13 7.64
C GLU A 48 -7.17 9.89 6.69
N LEU A 49 -6.80 10.91 5.95
CA LEU A 49 -5.61 10.94 5.09
C LEU A 49 -4.56 11.81 5.75
N GLU A 50 -3.43 11.21 6.11
CA GLU A 50 -2.25 11.94 6.57
C GLU A 50 -1.16 11.79 5.52
N TYR A 51 -0.82 12.88 4.85
CA TYR A 51 0.22 12.89 3.83
C TYR A 51 1.36 13.82 4.22
N ARG A 52 2.59 13.37 3.92
CA ARG A 52 3.83 13.93 4.42
C ARG A 52 4.80 14.17 3.27
N ALA A 53 5.45 15.31 3.25
CA ALA A 53 6.45 15.63 2.23
C ALA A 53 7.52 16.60 2.75
N HIS A 54 8.60 16.75 1.99
CA HIS A 54 9.65 17.72 2.29
C HIS A 54 9.35 19.12 1.74
N ASP A 55 8.58 19.22 0.64
CA ASP A 55 8.17 20.49 0.05
C ASP A 55 6.72 20.84 0.42
N LYS A 56 6.52 22.08 0.87
CA LYS A 56 5.19 22.62 1.20
C LYS A 56 4.36 22.93 -0.03
N ALA A 57 5.00 23.36 -1.12
CA ALA A 57 4.28 23.76 -2.33
C ALA A 57 3.55 22.55 -2.93
N VAL A 58 4.24 21.40 -3.01
CA VAL A 58 3.70 20.12 -3.47
C VAL A 58 2.52 19.66 -2.59
N LEU A 59 2.63 19.78 -1.27
CA LEU A 59 1.52 19.45 -0.37
C LEU A 59 0.30 20.32 -0.65
N LYS A 60 0.49 21.65 -0.81
CA LYS A 60 -0.60 22.58 -1.09
C LYS A 60 -1.29 22.29 -2.43
N SER A 61 -0.54 21.99 -3.49
CA SER A 61 -1.13 21.61 -4.77
C SER A 61 -1.91 20.31 -4.66
N TYR A 62 -1.38 19.34 -3.91
CA TYR A 62 -2.05 18.06 -3.70
C TYR A 62 -3.34 18.21 -2.87
N THR A 63 -3.36 19.07 -1.85
CA THR A 63 -4.59 19.42 -1.13
C THR A 63 -5.66 19.99 -2.07
N THR A 64 -5.27 20.88 -2.98
CA THR A 64 -6.19 21.49 -3.95
C THR A 64 -6.77 20.44 -4.90
N PHE A 65 -5.94 19.49 -5.33
CA PHE A 65 -6.37 18.32 -6.09
C PHE A 65 -7.38 17.47 -5.30
N LEU A 66 -7.07 17.11 -4.05
CA LEU A 66 -7.99 16.33 -3.20
C LEU A 66 -9.35 17.02 -3.02
N GLN A 67 -9.35 18.33 -2.76
CA GLN A 67 -10.58 19.12 -2.64
C GLN A 67 -11.40 19.06 -3.93
N SER A 68 -10.75 19.19 -5.09
CA SER A 68 -11.42 19.12 -6.40
C SER A 68 -12.05 17.74 -6.62
N VAL A 69 -11.34 16.66 -6.28
CA VAL A 69 -11.85 15.29 -6.40
C VAL A 69 -13.08 15.07 -5.51
N CYS A 70 -13.02 15.52 -4.25
CA CYS A 70 -14.17 15.42 -3.35
C CYS A 70 -15.37 16.22 -3.87
N THR A 71 -15.16 17.41 -4.45
CA THR A 71 -16.24 18.19 -5.07
C THR A 71 -16.85 17.50 -6.29
N HIS A 72 -16.05 16.81 -7.12
CA HIS A 72 -16.58 16.13 -8.30
C HIS A 72 -17.26 14.80 -8.01
N LEU A 73 -16.87 14.12 -6.93
CA LEU A 73 -17.47 12.86 -6.49
C LEU A 73 -18.58 13.08 -5.45
N ASP A 74 -18.94 14.33 -5.17
CA ASP A 74 -19.94 14.73 -4.16
C ASP A 74 -19.71 14.08 -2.78
N ILE A 75 -18.43 13.96 -2.39
CA ILE A 75 -18.04 13.38 -1.11
C ILE A 75 -17.91 14.49 -0.06
N THR A 76 -18.48 14.26 1.13
CA THR A 76 -18.41 15.22 2.23
C THR A 76 -16.98 15.35 2.76
N GLN A 77 -16.41 16.54 2.61
CA GLN A 77 -15.10 16.89 3.12
C GLN A 77 -15.20 17.18 4.62
N GLY A 78 -14.31 16.56 5.41
CA GLY A 78 -14.18 16.76 6.84
C GLY A 78 -13.14 17.82 7.17
N ARG A 79 -12.38 17.59 8.26
CA ARG A 79 -11.33 18.51 8.69
C ARG A 79 -10.13 18.50 7.75
N HIS A 80 -9.65 19.69 7.41
CA HIS A 80 -8.34 19.90 6.78
C HIS A 80 -7.45 20.72 7.71
N GLU A 81 -6.32 20.16 8.11
CA GLU A 81 -5.38 20.81 9.04
C GLU A 81 -3.93 20.57 8.64
N VAL A 82 -3.12 21.63 8.69
CA VAL A 82 -1.67 21.55 8.51
C VAL A 82 -1.04 21.42 9.87
N LEU A 83 -0.37 20.29 10.11
CA LEU A 83 0.27 20.00 11.38
C LEU A 83 1.66 20.64 11.47
N PRO A 84 2.19 20.87 12.69
CA PRO A 84 3.57 21.32 12.86
C PRO A 84 4.53 20.32 12.21
N TYR A 85 5.49 20.87 11.48
CA TYR A 85 6.46 20.06 10.76
C TYR A 85 7.49 19.45 11.70
N ILE A 86 7.98 18.27 11.34
CA ILE A 86 9.03 17.60 12.08
C ILE A 86 10.37 18.06 11.51
N ARG A 87 11.25 18.56 12.39
CA ARG A 87 12.62 18.95 12.05
C ARG A 87 13.59 17.88 12.55
N TRP A 88 14.34 17.28 11.63
CA TRP A 88 15.43 16.39 11.98
C TRP A 88 16.77 17.01 11.58
N VAL A 89 17.68 17.16 12.53
CA VAL A 89 19.00 17.76 12.31
C VAL A 89 20.07 16.71 12.55
N GLN A 90 20.88 16.43 11.52
CA GLN A 90 21.98 15.49 11.59
C GLN A 90 23.32 16.23 11.43
N PRO A 91 24.14 16.32 12.49
CA PRO A 91 25.48 16.86 12.38
C PRO A 91 26.43 15.82 11.77
N ALA A 92 27.13 16.18 10.71
CA ALA A 92 28.20 15.40 10.09
C ALA A 92 29.53 16.13 10.22
N LEU A 93 30.65 15.38 10.18
CA LEU A 93 31.96 16.01 10.05
C LEU A 93 32.07 16.69 8.68
N ARG A 94 32.61 17.91 8.65
CA ARG A 94 32.89 18.60 7.38
C ARG A 94 34.05 17.94 6.62
N SER A 95 35.01 17.39 7.37
CA SER A 95 36.16 16.66 6.84
C SER A 95 35.85 15.16 6.75
N LYS A 96 36.46 14.48 5.76
CA LYS A 96 36.42 13.02 5.64
C LYS A 96 37.07 12.31 6.84
N PHE A 97 38.11 12.91 7.44
CA PHE A 97 38.87 12.29 8.54
C PHE A 97 39.28 13.31 9.62
N VAL A 98 39.37 12.82 10.88
CA VAL A 98 39.96 13.41 12.12
C VAL A 98 39.44 14.76 12.63
N HIS A 99 39.05 15.70 11.78
CA HIS A 99 38.74 17.08 12.20
C HIS A 99 37.37 17.24 12.92
N LYS A 100 37.25 16.71 14.14
CA LYS A 100 36.00 16.65 14.94
C LYS A 100 35.38 18.01 15.26
N LYS A 101 36.20 19.07 15.37
CA LYS A 101 35.76 20.43 15.71
C LYS A 101 34.86 21.05 14.62
N TYR A 102 35.08 20.69 13.36
CA TYR A 102 34.35 21.29 12.23
C TYR A 102 33.22 20.36 11.77
N LYS A 103 31.99 20.71 12.15
CA LYS A 103 30.78 19.97 11.80
C LYS A 103 29.88 20.78 10.86
N LEU A 104 29.15 20.08 10.02
CA LEU A 104 28.08 20.61 9.18
C LEU A 104 26.75 20.08 9.70
N HIS A 105 25.74 20.93 9.80
CA HIS A 105 24.40 20.54 10.21
C HIS A 105 23.51 20.38 8.98
N TYR A 106 23.11 19.15 8.68
CA TYR A 106 22.07 18.89 7.69
C TYR A 106 20.71 18.92 8.38
N GLU A 107 19.70 19.48 7.71
CA GLU A 107 18.33 19.54 8.19
C GLU A 107 17.40 18.88 7.18
N THR A 108 16.55 17.98 7.67
CA THR A 108 15.43 17.43 6.93
C THR A 108 14.15 17.91 7.58
N ARG A 109 13.27 18.56 6.79
CA ARG A 109 11.96 19.03 7.25
C ARG A 109 10.89 18.12 6.67
N THR A 110 10.01 17.60 7.52
CA THR A 110 8.86 16.81 7.08
C THR A 110 7.59 17.57 7.44
N HIS A 111 6.94 18.11 6.43
CA HIS A 111 5.65 18.77 6.53
C HIS A 111 4.54 17.72 6.51
N ILE A 112 3.52 17.91 7.34
CA ILE A 112 2.45 16.94 7.56
C ILE A 112 1.13 17.67 7.38
N THR A 113 0.27 17.13 6.52
CA THR A 113 -1.08 17.64 6.33
C THR A 113 -2.07 16.52 6.55
N LYS A 114 -3.15 16.82 7.27
CA LYS A 114 -4.26 15.91 7.49
C LYS A 114 -5.48 16.40 6.72
N PHE A 115 -6.15 15.47 6.07
CA PHE A 115 -7.37 15.68 5.33
C PHE A 115 -8.34 14.55 5.66
N GLU A 116 -9.59 14.88 5.94
CA GLU A 116 -10.58 13.93 6.40
C GLU A 116 -11.77 13.91 5.45
N ILE A 117 -12.38 12.73 5.32
CA ILE A 117 -13.54 12.49 4.48
C ILE A 117 -14.58 11.76 5.31
N LEU A 118 -15.83 12.18 5.22
CA LEU A 118 -16.90 11.72 6.08
C LEU A 118 -17.94 10.90 5.32
N ASN A 119 -18.54 9.92 6.02
CA ASN A 119 -19.71 9.16 5.61
C ASN A 119 -19.57 8.51 4.23
N VAL A 120 -18.59 7.62 4.08
CA VAL A 120 -18.31 6.92 2.80
C VAL A 120 -18.51 5.42 2.91
N THR A 121 -18.97 4.80 1.83
CA THR A 121 -19.04 3.33 1.71
C THR A 121 -17.68 2.74 1.37
N GLY A 122 -17.52 1.44 1.56
CA GLY A 122 -16.27 0.73 1.33
C GLY A 122 -15.86 0.73 -0.14
N SER A 123 -16.80 0.47 -1.03
CA SER A 123 -16.62 0.56 -2.48
C SER A 123 -16.21 1.97 -2.94
N THR A 124 -16.88 3.01 -2.43
CA THR A 124 -16.58 4.41 -2.74
C THR A 124 -15.21 4.81 -2.22
N ALA A 125 -14.89 4.46 -0.96
CA ALA A 125 -13.58 4.72 -0.38
C ALA A 125 -12.46 4.02 -1.14
N SER A 126 -12.67 2.77 -1.57
CA SER A 126 -11.70 2.03 -2.39
C SER A 126 -11.42 2.72 -3.72
N THR A 127 -12.47 3.13 -4.43
CA THR A 127 -12.36 3.81 -5.73
C THR A 127 -11.69 5.17 -5.59
N PHE A 128 -12.06 5.92 -4.56
CA PHE A 128 -11.49 7.22 -4.24
C PHE A 128 -9.99 7.11 -3.91
N LEU A 129 -9.62 6.16 -3.04
CA LEU A 129 -8.24 5.92 -2.67
C LEU A 129 -7.40 5.43 -3.85
N GLU A 130 -7.97 4.59 -4.72
CA GLU A 130 -7.29 4.16 -5.94
C GLU A 130 -6.91 5.36 -6.81
N TYR A 131 -7.87 6.24 -7.10
CA TYR A 131 -7.61 7.42 -7.94
C TYR A 131 -6.53 8.33 -7.34
N ILE A 132 -6.60 8.53 -6.03
CA ILE A 132 -5.66 9.41 -5.32
C ILE A 132 -4.28 8.80 -5.24
N GLN A 133 -4.17 7.51 -4.90
CA GLN A 133 -2.90 6.80 -4.78
C GLN A 133 -2.16 6.73 -6.12
N ARG A 134 -2.89 6.58 -7.23
CA ARG A 134 -2.32 6.62 -8.59
C ARG A 134 -1.70 7.98 -8.94
N ASN A 135 -2.19 9.05 -8.33
CA ASN A 135 -1.76 10.42 -8.59
C ASN A 135 -0.95 11.03 -7.45
N ILE A 136 -0.38 10.21 -6.54
CA ILE A 136 0.52 10.71 -5.50
C ILE A 136 1.79 11.26 -6.15
N PRO A 137 2.18 12.52 -5.86
CA PRO A 137 3.42 13.08 -6.37
C PRO A 137 4.66 12.49 -5.69
N GLU A 138 5.81 12.55 -6.38
CA GLU A 138 7.07 12.02 -5.88
C GLU A 138 7.50 12.68 -4.56
N GLY A 139 8.07 11.87 -3.66
CA GLY A 139 8.52 12.35 -2.36
C GLY A 139 7.40 12.65 -1.36
N VAL A 140 6.15 12.27 -1.68
CA VAL A 140 5.02 12.33 -0.74
C VAL A 140 4.66 10.94 -0.24
N GLY A 141 4.71 10.76 1.08
CA GLY A 141 4.23 9.55 1.74
C GLY A 141 2.82 9.76 2.28
N MET A 142 1.94 8.77 2.14
CA MET A 142 0.55 8.84 2.61
C MET A 142 0.23 7.70 3.58
N ARG A 143 -0.44 8.03 4.69
CA ARG A 143 -1.05 7.11 5.65
C ARG A 143 -2.56 7.30 5.58
N VAL A 144 -3.28 6.18 5.54
CA VAL A 144 -4.75 6.16 5.56
C VAL A 144 -5.21 5.54 6.87
N GLY A 145 -6.12 6.21 7.58
CA GLY A 145 -6.82 5.71 8.76
C GLY A 145 -8.30 5.49 8.44
N TYR A 146 -8.86 4.37 8.88
CA TYR A 146 -10.26 4.03 8.65
C TYR A 146 -11.01 4.01 9.98
N THR A 147 -12.16 4.67 10.04
CA THR A 147 -13.10 4.56 11.15
C THR A 147 -14.35 3.83 10.66
N GLU A 148 -14.36 2.51 10.82
CA GLU A 148 -15.47 1.64 10.38
C GLU A 148 -16.67 1.73 11.33
N LEU A 149 -17.86 1.77 10.75
CA LEU A 149 -19.12 1.64 11.46
C LEU A 149 -19.51 0.17 11.51
N GLN A 150 -19.50 -0.40 12.71
CA GLN A 150 -19.89 -1.78 12.94
C GLN A 150 -21.12 -1.84 13.87
N PRO A 151 -22.05 -2.77 13.63
CA PRO A 151 -23.13 -3.02 14.57
C PRO A 151 -22.58 -3.59 15.87
N LEU A 152 -23.37 -3.49 16.95
CA LEU A 152 -23.03 -4.14 18.21
C LEU A 152 -22.81 -5.65 17.98
N PRO A 153 -21.86 -6.29 18.67
CA PRO A 153 -21.66 -7.72 18.54
C PRO A 153 -22.89 -8.48 19.06
N LEU A 154 -23.17 -9.64 18.45
CA LEU A 154 -24.35 -10.46 18.75
C LEU A 154 -24.47 -10.83 20.25
N THR A 155 -23.33 -10.95 20.94
CA THR A 155 -23.28 -11.23 22.38
C THR A 155 -23.93 -10.13 23.23
N ILE A 156 -23.82 -8.87 22.80
CA ILE A 156 -24.36 -7.71 23.54
C ILE A 156 -25.82 -7.45 23.14
N GLN A 157 -26.22 -7.75 21.89
CA GLN A 157 -27.57 -7.48 21.41
C GLN A 157 -28.66 -8.34 22.07
N ASN A 158 -28.30 -9.52 22.58
CA ASN A 158 -29.23 -10.50 23.14
C ASN A 158 -29.25 -10.52 24.68
N ALA A 159 -28.55 -9.60 25.34
CA ALA A 159 -28.50 -9.44 26.81
C ALA A 159 -29.53 -8.40 27.28
#